data_AF-A0A9D8FSP8-F1
#
_entry.id   AF-A0A9D8FSP8-F1
#
_cell.length_a   1.000
_cell.length_b   1.000
_cell.length_c   1.000
_cell.angle_alpha   90.00
_cell.angle_beta   90.00
_cell.angle_gamma   90.00
#
_symmetry.space_group_name_H-M   'P 1'
#
loop_
_entity.id
_entity.type
_entity.pdbx_description
1 polymer ?
#
loop_
_entity_poly.entity_id
_entity_poly.type
_entity_poly.pdbx_seq_one_letter_code
_entity_poly.pdbx_strand_id
1 'polypeptide(L)'
;MTLPIEYSDLLTLVLALFAFIGLMRGWYKEGITSLFATALAILVWKPEMARKFVEMVNSVIKLFVMFFQAGFSLDPGKLVAQSVDPGTLIDPDSYRVYVVITVALLIASYFIGEATFKGKVLPLSRLLGGILGAFNGYMILSLIKEYMVNYMRAKNQLYVASDQLSIQMTEVPPSNIFAGPSIIFIFVVLIGVIALLIAGDRLKLPLK
;
A
#
# COMPACT_ATOMS: atom_id res chain seq x y z
N MET A 1 26.33 6.24 22.38
CA MET A 1 25.75 4.96 22.85
C MET A 1 24.70 4.54 21.85
N THR A 2 24.79 3.32 21.30
CA THR A 2 23.82 2.77 20.36
C THR A 2 22.95 1.76 21.09
N LEU A 3 21.63 1.85 20.88
CA LEU A 3 20.70 0.82 21.36
C LEU A 3 20.37 -0.07 20.15
N PRO A 4 20.88 -1.31 20.09
CA PRO A 4 20.55 -2.22 19.01
C PRO A 4 19.10 -2.67 19.17
N ILE A 5 18.32 -2.53 18.09
CA ILE A 5 16.97 -3.11 18.00
C ILE A 5 17.01 -4.13 16.89
N GLU A 6 16.70 -5.38 17.20
CA GLU A 6 16.65 -6.43 16.20
C GLU A 6 15.46 -6.21 15.26
N TYR A 7 15.67 -6.46 13.96
CA TYR A 7 14.59 -6.37 12.97
C TYR A 7 13.43 -7.34 13.30
N SER A 8 13.73 -8.50 13.87
CA SER A 8 12.78 -9.50 14.38
C SER A 8 11.83 -8.91 15.44
N ASP A 9 12.35 -8.13 16.38
CA ASP A 9 11.57 -7.49 17.43
C ASP A 9 10.64 -6.41 16.88
N LEU A 10 11.18 -5.54 16.00
CA LEU A 10 10.36 -4.53 15.34
C LEU A 10 9.26 -5.18 14.50
N LEU A 11 9.61 -6.21 13.72
CA LEU A 11 8.65 -6.95 12.92
C LEU A 11 7.56 -7.52 13.82
N THR A 12 7.92 -8.21 14.90
CA THR A 12 6.97 -8.79 15.86
C THR A 12 6.03 -7.74 16.43
N LEU A 13 6.57 -6.58 16.85
CA LEU A 13 5.77 -5.48 17.38
C LEU A 13 4.78 -4.94 16.35
N VAL A 14 5.24 -4.72 15.11
CA VAL A 14 4.38 -4.23 14.02
C VAL A 14 3.30 -5.26 13.68
N LEU A 15 3.65 -6.54 13.57
CA LEU A 15 2.69 -7.61 13.32
C LEU A 15 1.65 -7.70 14.43
N ALA A 16 2.06 -7.63 15.70
CA ALA A 16 1.15 -7.67 16.84
C ALA A 16 0.21 -6.46 16.86
N LEU A 17 0.73 -5.25 16.62
CA LEU A 17 -0.07 -4.02 16.56
C LEU A 17 -1.11 -4.10 15.45
N PHE A 18 -0.70 -4.48 14.24
CA PHE A 18 -1.61 -4.59 13.12
C PHE A 18 -2.58 -5.76 13.25
N ALA A 19 -2.17 -6.87 13.84
CA ALA A 19 -3.07 -7.97 14.18
C ALA A 19 -4.15 -7.49 15.15
N PHE A 20 -3.78 -6.75 16.18
CA PHE A 20 -4.73 -6.18 17.13
C PHE A 20 -5.71 -5.20 16.46
N ILE A 21 -5.22 -4.30 15.60
CA ILE A 21 -6.07 -3.41 14.79
C ILE A 21 -7.02 -4.22 13.91
N GLY A 22 -6.52 -5.28 13.28
CA GLY A 22 -7.30 -6.16 12.43
C GLY A 22 -8.38 -6.93 13.19
N LEU A 23 -8.10 -7.38 14.42
CA LEU A 23 -9.10 -7.99 15.31
C LEU A 23 -10.26 -7.01 15.59
N MET A 24 -9.97 -5.73 15.77
CA MET A 24 -10.99 -4.71 16.02
C MET A 24 -11.80 -4.36 14.76
N ARG A 25 -11.16 -4.34 13.59
CA ARG A 25 -11.77 -3.92 12.32
C ARG A 25 -12.52 -5.03 11.59
N GLY A 26 -12.13 -6.29 11.80
CA GLY A 26 -12.69 -7.46 11.14
C GLY A 26 -12.13 -7.70 9.74
N TRP A 27 -12.31 -8.92 9.24
CA TRP A 27 -11.66 -9.39 8.00
C TRP A 27 -12.03 -8.60 6.76
N TYR A 28 -13.24 -8.07 6.65
CA TYR A 28 -13.69 -7.43 5.42
C TYR A 28 -12.91 -6.14 5.15
N LYS A 29 -12.78 -5.29 6.17
CA LYS A 29 -12.03 -4.03 6.09
C LYS A 29 -10.53 -4.30 5.89
N GLU A 30 -9.98 -5.30 6.59
CA GLU A 30 -8.59 -5.70 6.45
C GLU A 30 -8.30 -6.40 5.11
N GLY A 31 -9.29 -7.11 4.54
CA GLY A 31 -9.19 -7.76 3.24
C GLY A 31 -9.09 -6.75 2.11
N ILE A 32 -9.95 -5.71 2.12
CA ILE A 32 -9.82 -4.59 1.18
C ILE A 32 -8.44 -3.92 1.33
N THR A 33 -8.00 -3.68 2.55
CA THR A 33 -6.66 -3.13 2.83
C THR A 33 -5.55 -4.04 2.28
N SER A 34 -5.70 -5.36 2.42
CA SER A 34 -4.76 -6.38 1.90
C SER A 34 -4.67 -6.36 0.38
N LEU A 35 -5.81 -6.16 -0.32
CA LEU A 35 -5.82 -6.01 -1.77
C LEU A 35 -5.00 -4.79 -2.20
N PHE A 36 -5.21 -3.64 -1.56
CA PHE A 36 -4.46 -2.42 -1.87
C PHE A 36 -2.99 -2.53 -1.52
N ALA A 37 -2.64 -3.07 -0.35
CA ALA A 37 -1.27 -3.27 0.07
C ALA A 37 -0.52 -4.23 -0.86
N THR A 38 -1.19 -5.30 -1.30
CA THR A 38 -0.62 -6.26 -2.26
C THR A 38 -0.48 -5.66 -3.65
N ALA A 39 -1.52 -4.96 -4.15
CA ALA A 39 -1.46 -4.29 -5.45
C ALA A 39 -0.31 -3.28 -5.48
N LEU A 40 -0.15 -2.48 -4.43
CA LEU A 40 0.96 -1.57 -4.28
C LEU A 40 2.31 -2.29 -4.28
N ALA A 41 2.42 -3.39 -3.52
CA ALA A 41 3.65 -4.17 -3.51
C ALA A 41 4.00 -4.68 -4.91
N ILE A 42 3.02 -5.16 -5.67
CA ILE A 42 3.21 -5.56 -7.07
C ILE A 42 3.69 -4.38 -7.94
N LEU A 43 3.15 -3.16 -7.75
CA LEU A 43 3.62 -1.98 -8.48
C LEU A 43 5.07 -1.63 -8.15
N VAL A 44 5.47 -1.74 -6.87
CA VAL A 44 6.87 -1.54 -6.46
C VAL A 44 7.78 -2.62 -7.02
N TRP A 45 7.31 -3.87 -7.11
CA TRP A 45 8.08 -4.98 -7.69
C TRP A 45 8.25 -4.86 -9.21
N LYS A 46 7.24 -4.36 -9.91
CA LYS A 46 7.17 -4.30 -11.38
C LYS A 46 7.03 -2.84 -11.83
N PRO A 47 8.15 -2.10 -11.94
CA PRO A 47 8.14 -0.67 -12.26
C PRO A 47 7.47 -0.35 -13.59
N GLU A 48 7.48 -1.27 -14.56
CA GLU A 48 6.75 -1.11 -15.83
C GLU A 48 5.23 -0.99 -15.65
N MET A 49 4.64 -1.78 -14.74
CA MET A 49 3.21 -1.68 -14.43
C MET A 49 2.91 -0.40 -13.66
N ALA A 50 3.83 -0.02 -12.78
CA ALA A 50 3.78 1.22 -12.01
C ALA A 50 3.78 2.46 -12.93
N ARG A 51 4.65 2.49 -13.94
CA ARG A 51 4.70 3.55 -14.95
C ARG A 51 3.38 3.67 -15.72
N LYS A 52 2.86 2.54 -16.23
CA LYS A 52 1.55 2.51 -16.92
C LYS A 52 0.41 3.02 -16.02
N PHE A 53 0.42 2.64 -14.75
CA PHE A 53 -0.57 3.11 -13.79
C PHE A 53 -0.47 4.63 -13.57
N VAL A 54 0.74 5.17 -13.39
CA VAL A 54 0.97 6.62 -13.24
C VAL A 54 0.57 7.38 -14.51
N GLU A 55 0.87 6.85 -15.70
CA GLU A 55 0.43 7.42 -16.99
C GLU A 55 -1.09 7.48 -17.12
N MET A 56 -1.78 6.41 -16.71
CA MET A 56 -3.25 6.39 -16.63
C MET A 56 -3.77 7.44 -15.64
N VAL A 57 -3.21 7.54 -14.44
CA VAL A 57 -3.58 8.56 -13.44
C VAL A 57 -3.35 9.96 -13.98
N ASN A 58 -2.19 10.23 -14.59
CA ASN A 58 -1.90 11.49 -15.25
C ASN A 58 -2.92 11.82 -16.34
N SER A 59 -3.37 10.83 -17.11
CA SER A 59 -4.39 11.03 -18.15
C SER A 59 -5.74 11.44 -17.55
N VAL A 60 -6.13 10.80 -16.45
CA VAL A 60 -7.35 11.15 -15.71
C VAL A 60 -7.26 12.56 -15.13
N ILE A 61 -6.13 12.92 -14.48
CA ILE A 61 -5.93 14.26 -13.93
C ILE A 61 -5.98 15.31 -15.05
N LYS A 62 -5.32 15.05 -16.19
CA LYS A 62 -5.37 15.94 -17.37
C LYS A 62 -6.81 16.15 -17.83
N LEU A 63 -7.61 15.08 -17.90
CA LEU A 63 -9.03 15.18 -18.26
C LEU A 63 -9.79 16.10 -17.28
N PHE A 64 -9.59 15.92 -15.98
CA PHE A 64 -10.21 16.80 -14.97
C PHE A 64 -9.77 18.25 -15.13
N VAL A 65 -8.46 18.51 -15.27
CA VAL A 65 -7.93 19.87 -15.47
C VAL A 65 -8.54 20.53 -16.71
N MET A 66 -8.56 19.82 -17.85
CA MET A 66 -9.18 20.30 -19.08
C MET A 66 -10.68 20.56 -18.90
N PHE A 67 -11.40 19.68 -18.19
CA PHE A 67 -12.83 19.85 -17.89
C PHE A 67 -13.12 21.11 -17.07
N PHE A 68 -12.32 21.38 -16.03
CA PHE A 68 -12.46 22.61 -15.24
C PHE A 68 -12.11 23.86 -16.04
N GLN A 69 -11.03 23.82 -16.84
CA GLN A 69 -10.63 24.93 -17.72
C GLN A 69 -11.65 25.19 -18.83
N ALA A 70 -12.33 24.15 -19.32
CA ALA A 70 -13.43 24.25 -20.27
C ALA A 70 -14.75 24.71 -19.63
N GLY A 71 -14.76 25.09 -18.35
CA GLY A 71 -15.94 25.58 -17.64
C GLY A 71 -17.00 24.50 -17.40
N PHE A 72 -16.55 23.30 -16.97
CA PHE A 72 -17.41 22.13 -16.76
C PHE A 72 -18.08 21.60 -18.04
N SER A 73 -17.47 21.86 -19.20
CA SER A 73 -17.95 21.37 -20.49
C SER A 73 -17.15 20.14 -20.92
N LEU A 74 -17.86 19.08 -21.33
CA LEU A 74 -17.27 17.88 -21.95
C LEU A 74 -17.26 17.95 -23.49
N ASP A 75 -17.48 19.14 -24.05
CA ASP A 75 -17.45 19.34 -25.50
C ASP A 75 -16.01 19.10 -26.01
N PRO A 76 -15.79 18.09 -26.89
CA PRO A 76 -14.47 17.75 -27.40
C PRO A 76 -13.76 18.95 -28.05
N GLY A 77 -14.49 19.84 -28.71
CA GLY A 77 -13.93 21.02 -29.34
C GLY A 77 -13.35 22.02 -28.33
N LYS A 78 -14.00 22.15 -27.16
CA LYS A 78 -13.54 23.03 -26.08
C LYS A 78 -12.39 22.41 -25.29
N LEU A 79 -12.41 21.09 -25.09
CA LEU A 79 -11.35 20.37 -24.39
C LEU A 79 -10.04 20.37 -25.19
N VAL A 80 -10.11 20.16 -26.51
CA VAL A 80 -8.92 20.16 -27.39
C VAL A 80 -8.34 21.57 -27.58
N ALA A 81 -9.17 22.62 -27.46
CA ALA A 81 -8.72 24.00 -27.50
C ALA A 81 -7.95 24.45 -26.23
N GLN A 82 -8.08 23.71 -25.12
CA GLN A 82 -7.31 23.96 -23.90
C GLN A 82 -5.95 23.28 -24.00
N SER A 83 -4.90 24.06 -24.29
CA SER A 83 -3.52 23.59 -24.28
C SER A 83 -3.02 23.49 -22.84
N VAL A 84 -3.25 22.35 -22.19
CA VAL A 84 -2.53 22.04 -20.95
C VAL A 84 -1.12 21.59 -21.36
N ASP A 85 -0.13 22.47 -21.18
CA ASP A 85 1.29 22.16 -21.36
C ASP A 85 1.62 20.89 -20.54
N PRO A 86 2.02 19.78 -21.20
CA PRO A 86 2.03 18.45 -20.61
C PRO A 86 3.31 18.20 -19.81
N GLY A 87 3.74 19.16 -18.99
CA GLY A 87 4.65 18.83 -17.89
C GLY A 87 4.09 17.61 -17.17
N THR A 88 4.92 16.60 -16.94
CA THR A 88 4.55 15.40 -16.18
C THR A 88 4.08 15.86 -14.81
N LEU A 89 2.75 16.00 -14.62
CA LEU A 89 2.15 16.44 -13.35
C LEU A 89 2.60 15.53 -12.21
N ILE A 90 2.70 14.24 -12.54
CA ILE A 90 3.28 13.21 -11.71
C ILE A 90 4.40 12.54 -12.52
N ASP A 91 5.63 12.66 -12.04
CA ASP A 91 6.78 11.98 -12.63
C ASP A 91 6.76 10.47 -12.25
N PRO A 92 6.57 9.56 -13.22
CA PRO A 92 6.53 8.12 -12.95
C PRO A 92 7.86 7.55 -12.47
N ASP A 93 8.98 8.23 -12.72
CA ASP A 93 10.30 7.78 -12.27
C ASP A 93 10.66 8.36 -10.89
N SER A 94 9.83 9.26 -10.35
CA SER A 94 10.01 9.82 -9.01
C SER A 94 9.57 8.84 -7.93
N TYR A 95 10.53 8.41 -7.11
CA TYR A 95 10.25 7.50 -6.00
C TYR A 95 9.26 8.06 -4.97
N ARG A 96 9.18 9.40 -4.85
CA ARG A 96 8.22 10.09 -3.97
C ARG A 96 6.77 9.88 -4.40
N VAL A 97 6.53 9.74 -5.70
CA VAL A 97 5.19 9.52 -6.25
C VAL A 97 4.64 8.19 -5.75
N TYR A 98 5.45 7.14 -5.73
CA TYR A 98 5.01 5.84 -5.22
C TYR A 98 4.60 5.89 -3.76
N VAL A 99 5.33 6.63 -2.91
CA VAL A 99 4.94 6.85 -1.50
C VAL A 99 3.62 7.61 -1.39
N VAL A 100 3.45 8.67 -2.18
CA VAL A 100 2.19 9.43 -2.16
C VAL A 100 1.02 8.55 -2.60
N ILE A 101 1.20 7.74 -3.64
CA ILE A 101 0.20 6.75 -4.09
C ILE A 101 -0.05 5.71 -2.98
N THR A 102 0.98 5.20 -2.32
CA THR A 102 0.85 4.29 -1.18
C THR A 102 -0.02 4.88 -0.09
N VAL A 103 0.31 6.09 0.35
CA VAL A 103 -0.40 6.78 1.43
C VAL A 103 -1.84 7.07 1.01
N ALA A 104 -2.05 7.52 -0.23
CA ALA A 104 -3.39 7.76 -0.78
C ALA A 104 -4.22 6.48 -0.84
N LEU A 105 -3.66 5.36 -1.30
CA LEU A 105 -4.35 4.07 -1.35
C LEU A 105 -4.65 3.51 0.06
N LEU A 106 -3.77 3.71 1.04
CA LEU A 106 -4.01 3.34 2.44
C LEU A 106 -5.14 4.18 3.06
N ILE A 107 -5.18 5.48 2.77
CA ILE A 107 -6.27 6.35 3.21
C ILE A 107 -7.58 5.95 2.51
N ALA A 108 -7.55 5.72 1.20
CA ALA A 108 -8.71 5.29 0.43
C ALA A 108 -9.25 3.94 0.93
N SER A 109 -8.37 2.97 1.23
CA SER A 109 -8.78 1.66 1.75
C SER A 109 -9.49 1.79 3.10
N TYR A 110 -9.05 2.72 3.95
CA TYR A 110 -9.71 3.02 5.22
C TYR A 110 -11.13 3.55 5.01
N PHE A 111 -11.30 4.57 4.16
CA PHE A 111 -12.61 5.17 3.90
C PHE A 111 -13.57 4.21 3.19
N ILE A 112 -13.09 3.45 2.20
CA ILE A 112 -13.89 2.44 1.49
C ILE A 112 -14.33 1.34 2.46
N GLY A 113 -13.43 0.87 3.32
CA GLY A 113 -13.75 -0.13 4.34
C GLY A 113 -14.82 0.34 5.32
N GLU A 114 -14.80 1.62 5.71
CA GLU A 114 -15.80 2.19 6.62
C GLU A 114 -17.15 2.41 5.92
N ALA A 115 -17.15 2.93 4.69
CA ALA A 115 -18.37 3.20 3.93
C ALA A 115 -19.16 1.93 3.60
N THR A 116 -18.46 0.81 3.41
CA THR A 116 -19.06 -0.43 2.89
C THR A 116 -19.62 -1.34 3.99
N PHE A 117 -19.20 -1.19 5.25
CA PHE A 117 -19.58 -2.11 6.33
C PHE A 117 -20.06 -1.39 7.61
N LYS A 118 -21.33 -1.56 7.95
CA LYS A 118 -21.99 -1.01 9.17
C LYS A 118 -22.52 -2.09 10.14
N GLY A 119 -22.15 -3.36 9.91
CA GLY A 119 -22.67 -4.51 10.65
C GLY A 119 -21.94 -4.87 11.95
N LYS A 120 -22.47 -5.84 12.69
CA LYS A 120 -21.78 -6.38 13.89
C LYS A 120 -20.69 -7.37 13.48
N VAL A 121 -19.50 -7.23 14.04
CA VAL A 121 -18.35 -8.10 13.73
C VAL A 121 -18.36 -9.36 14.61
N LEU A 122 -18.51 -10.53 13.99
CA LEU A 122 -18.45 -11.85 14.64
C LEU A 122 -17.05 -12.21 15.14
N PRO A 123 -16.91 -13.10 16.15
CA PRO A 123 -15.61 -13.55 16.66
C PRO A 123 -14.68 -14.12 15.58
N LEU A 124 -15.20 -14.97 14.69
CA LEU A 124 -14.42 -15.51 13.56
C LEU A 124 -13.99 -14.40 12.58
N SER A 125 -14.85 -13.41 12.38
CA SER A 125 -14.54 -12.26 11.52
C SER A 125 -13.43 -11.39 12.12
N ARG A 126 -13.41 -11.23 13.44
CA ARG A 126 -12.32 -10.58 14.17
C ARG A 126 -11.03 -11.37 14.01
N LEU A 127 -11.05 -12.68 14.27
CA LEU A 127 -9.85 -13.52 14.16
C LEU A 127 -9.21 -13.46 12.77
N LEU A 128 -10.02 -13.61 11.71
CA LEU A 128 -9.56 -13.44 10.33
C LEU A 128 -9.06 -12.02 10.06
N GLY A 129 -9.73 -11.02 10.63
CA GLY A 129 -9.24 -9.64 10.64
C GLY A 129 -7.86 -9.52 11.27
N GLY A 130 -7.58 -10.20 12.38
CA GLY A 130 -6.26 -10.18 13.01
C GLY A 130 -5.17 -10.80 12.13
N ILE A 131 -5.47 -11.92 11.44
CA ILE A 131 -4.54 -12.54 10.51
C ILE A 131 -4.24 -11.60 9.33
N LEU A 132 -5.28 -11.01 8.73
CA LEU A 132 -5.12 -10.07 7.63
C LEU A 132 -4.46 -8.76 8.07
N GLY A 133 -4.73 -8.32 9.30
CA GLY A 133 -4.04 -7.20 9.93
C GLY A 133 -2.54 -7.49 10.02
N ALA A 134 -2.14 -8.62 10.61
CA ALA A 134 -0.73 -9.02 10.67
C ALA A 134 -0.09 -9.03 9.27
N PHE A 135 -0.77 -9.58 8.27
CA PHE A 135 -0.33 -9.54 6.88
C PHE A 135 -0.15 -8.09 6.36
N ASN A 136 -1.11 -7.21 6.60
CA ASN A 136 -1.00 -5.79 6.23
C ASN A 136 0.20 -5.12 6.91
N GLY A 137 0.43 -5.38 8.20
CA GLY A 137 1.60 -4.90 8.94
C GLY A 137 2.91 -5.41 8.34
N TYR A 138 2.98 -6.70 8.00
CA TYR A 138 4.11 -7.29 7.29
C TYR A 138 4.38 -6.57 5.97
N MET A 139 3.35 -6.36 5.16
CA MET A 139 3.46 -5.72 3.84
C MET A 139 3.92 -4.27 3.95
N ILE A 140 3.35 -3.50 4.88
CA ILE A 140 3.72 -2.09 5.07
C ILE A 140 5.16 -1.97 5.56
N LEU A 141 5.56 -2.75 6.58
CA LEU A 141 6.93 -2.71 7.08
C LEU A 141 7.93 -3.13 6.01
N SER A 142 7.58 -4.16 5.24
CA SER A 142 8.35 -4.65 4.10
C SER A 142 8.56 -3.58 3.03
N LEU A 143 7.50 -2.84 2.68
CA LEU A 143 7.57 -1.73 1.72
C LEU A 143 8.38 -0.55 2.25
N ILE A 144 8.24 -0.21 3.54
CA ILE A 144 9.05 0.82 4.20
C ILE A 144 10.53 0.43 4.21
N LYS A 145 10.85 -0.83 4.54
CA LYS A 145 12.22 -1.36 4.50
C LYS A 145 12.82 -1.19 3.10
N GLU A 146 12.12 -1.66 2.08
CA GLU A 146 12.55 -1.57 0.68
C GLU A 146 12.75 -0.10 0.27
N TYR A 147 11.87 0.79 0.72
CA TYR A 147 11.97 2.24 0.53
C TYR A 147 13.24 2.82 1.13
N MET A 148 13.45 2.58 2.42
CA MET A 148 14.60 3.13 3.13
C MET A 148 15.91 2.61 2.53
N VAL A 149 15.99 1.32 2.22
CA VAL A 149 17.19 0.73 1.61
C VAL A 149 17.48 1.36 0.24
N ASN A 150 16.49 1.49 -0.62
CA ASN A 150 16.68 2.06 -1.96
C ASN A 150 16.98 3.57 -1.89
N TYR A 151 16.35 4.30 -0.98
CA TYR A 151 16.63 5.71 -0.73
C TYR A 151 18.09 5.92 -0.27
N MET A 152 18.55 5.13 0.70
CA MET A 152 19.91 5.23 1.24
C MET A 152 20.98 4.84 0.21
N ARG A 153 20.70 3.83 -0.64
CA ARG A 153 21.54 3.48 -1.80
C ARG A 153 21.63 4.62 -2.80
N ALA A 154 20.50 5.22 -3.19
CA ALA A 154 20.47 6.34 -4.11
C ALA A 154 21.24 7.57 -3.59
N LYS A 155 21.38 7.71 -2.27
CA LYS A 155 22.12 8.79 -1.61
C LYS A 155 23.59 8.45 -1.31
N ASN A 156 24.07 7.24 -1.61
CA ASN A 156 25.39 6.73 -1.16
C ASN A 156 25.61 6.88 0.37
N GLN A 157 24.54 6.90 1.16
CA GLN A 157 24.56 7.24 2.59
C GLN A 157 24.46 6.01 3.50
N LEU A 158 24.94 4.85 3.08
CA LEU A 158 24.73 3.61 3.83
C LEU A 158 25.35 3.60 5.24
N TYR A 159 26.23 4.55 5.57
CA TYR A 159 26.75 4.73 6.93
C TYR A 159 27.03 6.22 7.22
N VAL A 160 26.15 6.88 7.97
CA VAL A 160 26.51 8.12 8.69
C VAL A 160 26.46 7.79 10.18
N ALA A 161 27.63 7.53 10.75
CA ALA A 161 27.79 7.46 12.20
C ALA A 161 27.56 8.86 12.77
N SER A 162 26.52 9.02 13.60
CA SER A 162 26.29 10.25 14.35
C SER A 162 26.74 10.03 15.79
N ASP A 163 27.46 10.98 16.38
CA ASP A 163 27.91 10.96 17.78
C ASP A 163 26.77 11.11 18.81
N GLN A 164 25.52 11.24 18.36
CA GLN A 164 24.32 11.24 19.19
C GLN A 164 23.80 9.82 19.42
N LEU A 165 23.00 9.63 20.48
CA LEU A 165 22.28 8.37 20.73
C LEU A 165 21.59 7.92 19.44
N SER A 166 22.13 6.89 18.80
CA SER A 166 21.66 6.40 17.50
C SER A 166 21.04 5.02 17.69
N ILE A 167 19.82 4.88 17.19
CA ILE A 167 19.14 3.60 17.13
C ILE A 167 19.66 2.90 15.88
N GLN A 168 20.36 1.80 16.06
CA GLN A 168 20.85 0.98 14.97
C GLN A 168 19.99 -0.26 14.88
N MET A 169 19.39 -0.47 13.71
CA MET A 169 18.68 -1.71 13.42
C MET A 169 19.68 -2.78 13.00
N THR A 170 19.69 -3.90 13.71
CA THR A 170 20.56 -5.04 13.42
C THR A 170 19.79 -6.13 12.64
N GLU A 171 20.53 -6.93 11.88
CA GLU A 171 20.01 -8.12 11.18
C GLU A 171 18.87 -7.87 10.16
N VAL A 172 18.85 -6.69 9.54
CA VAL A 172 17.89 -6.40 8.47
C VAL A 172 18.15 -7.34 7.27
N PRO A 173 17.18 -8.17 6.85
CA PRO A 173 17.40 -9.12 5.77
C PRO A 173 17.74 -8.39 4.47
N PRO A 174 18.85 -8.76 3.78
CA PRO A 174 19.28 -8.13 2.53
C PRO A 174 18.38 -8.51 1.34
N SER A 175 17.56 -9.55 1.49
CA SER A 175 16.63 -10.01 0.48
C SER A 175 15.45 -9.04 0.31
N ASN A 176 15.07 -8.84 -0.94
CA ASN A 176 13.86 -8.13 -1.30
C ASN A 176 12.64 -9.00 -0.93
N ILE A 177 11.53 -8.36 -0.55
CA ILE A 177 10.26 -8.98 -0.13
C ILE A 177 9.61 -9.80 -1.26
N PHE A 178 10.03 -9.58 -2.50
CA PHE A 178 9.60 -10.32 -3.70
C PHE A 178 10.56 -11.45 -4.10
N ALA A 179 11.62 -11.68 -3.33
CA ALA A 179 12.55 -12.77 -3.59
C ALA A 179 12.10 -14.07 -2.90
N GLY A 180 12.26 -15.20 -3.59
CA GLY A 180 12.08 -16.53 -2.99
C GLY A 180 10.63 -16.83 -2.56
N PRO A 181 10.43 -17.57 -1.45
CA PRO A 181 9.10 -18.01 -1.01
C PRO A 181 8.12 -16.87 -0.67
N SER A 182 8.63 -15.68 -0.35
CA SER A 182 7.83 -14.53 0.09
C SER A 182 6.82 -14.07 -0.98
N ILE A 183 7.20 -14.12 -2.26
CA ILE A 183 6.28 -13.72 -3.34
C ILE A 183 5.13 -14.72 -3.51
N ILE A 184 5.41 -16.01 -3.32
CA ILE A 184 4.41 -17.07 -3.36
C ILE A 184 3.42 -16.85 -2.22
N PHE A 185 3.91 -16.53 -1.03
CA PHE A 185 3.06 -16.20 0.12
C PHE A 185 2.13 -15.01 -0.16
N ILE A 186 2.65 -13.93 -0.75
CA ILE A 186 1.84 -12.75 -1.15
C ILE A 186 0.71 -13.16 -2.10
N PHE A 187 1.01 -13.96 -3.14
CA PHE A 187 0.00 -14.43 -4.09
C PHE A 187 -1.04 -15.36 -3.44
N VAL A 188 -0.61 -16.26 -2.56
CA VAL A 188 -1.51 -17.15 -1.81
C VAL A 188 -2.48 -16.33 -0.95
N VAL A 189 -1.98 -15.34 -0.22
CA VAL A 189 -2.84 -14.45 0.59
C VAL A 189 -3.77 -13.63 -0.30
N LEU A 190 -3.29 -13.10 -1.43
CA LEU A 190 -4.12 -12.36 -2.38
C LEU A 190 -5.28 -13.21 -2.90
N ILE A 191 -4.99 -14.43 -3.36
CA ILE A 191 -6.00 -15.38 -3.83
C ILE A 191 -6.97 -15.72 -2.70
N GLY A 192 -6.45 -15.97 -1.50
CA GLY A 192 -7.26 -16.24 -0.31
C GLY A 192 -8.22 -15.10 0.02
N VAL A 193 -7.75 -13.85 -0.01
CA VAL A 193 -8.57 -12.65 0.22
C VAL A 193 -9.64 -12.48 -0.86
N ILE A 194 -9.27 -12.64 -2.14
CA ILE A 194 -10.24 -12.56 -3.25
C ILE A 194 -11.30 -13.65 -3.11
N ALA A 195 -10.89 -14.89 -2.83
CA ALA A 195 -11.81 -16.00 -2.59
C ALA A 195 -12.72 -15.71 -1.39
N LEU A 196 -12.19 -15.17 -0.30
CA LEU A 196 -12.95 -14.79 0.89
C LEU A 196 -13.96 -13.67 0.58
N LEU A 197 -13.61 -12.70 -0.27
CA LEU A 197 -14.53 -11.64 -0.69
C LEU A 197 -15.66 -12.17 -1.59
N ILE A 198 -15.34 -13.02 -2.56
CA ILE A 198 -16.34 -13.64 -3.45
C ILE A 198 -17.23 -14.62 -2.68
N ALA A 199 -16.63 -15.47 -1.86
CA ALA A 199 -17.33 -16.48 -1.09
C ALA A 199 -18.06 -15.88 0.10
N GLY A 200 -17.58 -14.81 0.72
CA GLY A 200 -18.25 -14.11 1.81
C GLY A 200 -19.65 -13.63 1.43
N ASP A 201 -19.80 -13.16 0.19
CA ASP A 201 -21.09 -12.76 -0.37
C ASP A 201 -22.03 -13.96 -0.60
N ARG A 202 -21.49 -15.13 -0.97
CA ARG A 202 -22.27 -16.36 -1.23
C ARG A 202 -22.54 -17.24 0.00
N LEU A 203 -21.62 -17.27 0.96
CA LEU A 203 -21.65 -18.13 2.15
C LEU A 203 -22.49 -17.56 3.29
N LYS A 204 -23.08 -16.37 3.11
CA LYS A 204 -23.77 -15.63 4.17
C LYS A 204 -22.90 -15.50 5.44
N LEU A 205 -21.57 -15.46 5.29
CA LEU A 205 -20.71 -14.95 6.35
C LEU A 205 -21.21 -13.52 6.57
N PRO A 206 -21.77 -13.17 7.74
CA PRO A 206 -22.53 -11.94 7.87
C PRO A 206 -21.69 -10.72 7.48
N LEU A 207 -21.97 -10.23 6.27
CA LEU A 207 -21.53 -8.95 5.75
C LEU A 207 -22.49 -7.82 6.21
N LYS A 208 -23.47 -8.14 7.08
CA LYS A 208 -24.48 -7.25 7.64
C LYS A 208 -24.68 -7.53 9.13
#